data_AF-A0A4W3GML2-F1
#
_entry.id   AF-A0A4W3GML2-F1
#
_cell.length_a   1.000
_cell.length_b   1.000
_cell.length_c   1.000
_cell.angle_alpha   90.00
_cell.angle_beta   90.00
_cell.angle_gamma   90.00
#
_symmetry.space_group_name_H-M   'P 1'
#
loop_
_entity.id
_entity.type
_entity.pdbx_description
1 polymer ?
#
loop_
_entity_poly.entity_id
_entity_poly.type
_entity_poly.pdbx_seq_one_letter_code
_entity_poly.pdbx_strand_id
1 'polypeptide(L)'
;MLTVLRGFGVCHDGTRLNGEVLSVGSGSPSAYGVLDSGYRRVMPTSEALPPARTAVSHAAHRDAYSGGCVDVYTVGERGWERVGRRDVHCECEGVCVCERERDSV
;
A
#
# COMPACT_ATOMS: atom_id res chain seq x y z
N MET A 1 -4.00 6.35 8.27
CA MET A 1 -4.24 6.18 6.80
C MET A 1 -2.91 6.28 6.09
N LEU A 2 -2.50 5.24 5.37
CA LEU A 2 -1.22 5.16 4.67
C LEU A 2 -1.46 4.86 3.19
N THR A 3 -0.72 5.50 2.29
CA THR A 3 -0.76 5.18 0.86
C THR A 3 0.64 5.17 0.26
N VAL A 4 0.99 4.08 -0.42
CA VAL A 4 2.24 3.92 -1.16
C VAL A 4 1.94 4.00 -2.65
N LEU A 5 2.62 4.90 -3.35
CA LEU A 5 2.37 5.24 -4.76
C LEU A 5 3.69 5.26 -5.53
N ARG A 6 3.63 5.00 -6.84
CA ARG A 6 4.65 5.48 -7.79
C ARG A 6 4.04 6.61 -8.62
N GLY A 7 4.69 7.78 -8.70
CA GLY A 7 4.21 8.88 -9.54
C GLY A 7 4.36 10.26 -8.92
N PHE A 8 3.29 11.05 -8.94
CA PHE A 8 3.28 12.39 -8.36
C PHE A 8 2.35 12.44 -7.14
N GLY A 9 2.87 12.99 -6.05
CA GLY A 9 2.13 13.28 -4.84
C GLY A 9 1.81 14.76 -4.80
N VAL A 10 0.62 15.11 -4.33
CA VAL A 10 0.24 16.50 -4.08
C VAL A 10 0.02 16.63 -2.58
N CYS A 11 0.78 17.52 -1.97
CA CYS A 11 0.65 17.87 -0.55
C CYS A 11 -0.49 18.87 -0.34
N HIS A 12 -0.95 18.99 0.91
CA HIS A 12 -2.05 19.88 1.27
C HIS A 12 -1.79 21.37 0.99
N ASP A 13 -0.52 21.77 0.92
CA ASP A 13 -0.04 23.10 0.58
C ASP A 13 0.06 23.36 -0.94
N GLY A 14 -0.31 22.36 -1.77
CA GLY A 14 -0.20 22.43 -3.22
C GLY A 14 1.18 22.03 -3.76
N THR A 15 2.12 21.63 -2.90
CA THR A 15 3.43 21.17 -3.33
C THR A 15 3.31 19.87 -4.12
N ARG A 16 3.90 19.85 -5.33
CA ARG A 16 3.96 18.66 -6.18
C ARG A 16 5.30 17.95 -5.98
N LEU A 17 5.24 16.72 -5.50
CA LEU A 17 6.40 15.86 -5.33
C LEU A 17 6.42 14.84 -6.47
N ASN A 18 7.48 14.87 -7.28
CA ASN A 18 7.76 13.82 -8.26
C ASN A 18 8.70 12.81 -7.61
N GLY A 19 8.26 11.57 -7.45
CA GLY A 19 9.05 10.52 -6.84
C GLY A 19 8.66 9.16 -7.39
N GLU A 20 9.67 8.29 -7.54
CA GLU A 20 9.41 6.92 -7.97
C GLU A 20 8.65 6.12 -6.93
N VAL A 21 8.84 6.46 -5.65
CA VAL A 21 8.09 5.92 -4.52
C VAL A 21 7.69 7.08 -3.63
N LEU A 22 6.40 7.17 -3.34
CA LEU A 22 5.83 8.15 -2.45
C LEU A 22 5.02 7.42 -1.38
N SER A 23 5.13 7.91 -0.16
CA SER A 23 4.42 7.38 1.00
C SER A 23 3.76 8.55 1.72
N VAL A 24 2.44 8.53 1.85
CA VAL A 24 1.67 9.60 2.50
C VAL A 24 0.85 9.05 3.66
N GLY A 25 0.75 9.82 4.76
CA GLY A 25 0.04 9.41 5.97
C GLY A 25 0.88 9.43 7.25
N SER A 26 0.26 9.11 8.38
CA SER A 26 0.91 9.00 9.69
C SER A 26 1.92 7.85 9.77
N GLY A 27 1.63 6.73 9.11
CA GLY A 27 2.52 5.58 9.00
C GLY A 27 3.57 5.69 7.87
N SER A 28 3.66 6.84 7.19
CA SER A 28 4.51 6.98 6.00
C SER A 28 6.01 6.74 6.24
N PRO A 29 6.61 7.18 7.37
CA PRO A 29 8.04 6.96 7.60
C PRO A 29 8.38 5.48 7.80
N SER A 30 7.51 4.74 8.47
CA SER A 30 7.68 3.29 8.68
C SER A 30 7.55 2.51 7.37
N ALA A 31 6.59 2.87 6.52
CA ALA A 31 6.44 2.24 5.22
C ALA A 31 7.64 2.51 4.30
N TYR A 32 8.16 3.75 4.31
CA TYR A 32 9.30 4.12 3.48
C TYR A 32 10.56 3.32 3.86
N GLY A 33 10.84 3.13 5.16
CA GLY A 33 11.99 2.35 5.60
C GLY A 33 11.96 0.89 5.18
N VAL A 34 10.77 0.27 5.16
CA VAL A 34 10.62 -1.12 4.67
C VAL A 34 10.78 -1.17 3.15
N LEU A 35 10.19 -0.21 2.42
CA LEU A 35 10.34 -0.13 0.97
C LEU A 35 11.80 0.09 0.56
N ASP A 36 12.54 0.96 1.25
CA ASP A 36 13.94 1.25 0.92
C ASP A 36 14.83 0.00 0.94
N SER A 37 14.53 -0.97 1.83
CA SER A 37 15.27 -2.23 1.90
C SER A 37 14.98 -3.23 0.78
N GLY A 38 13.81 -3.17 0.15
CA GLY A 38 13.32 -4.18 -0.79
C GLY A 38 12.94 -3.66 -2.18
N TYR A 39 12.98 -2.35 -2.39
CA TYR A 39 12.50 -1.72 -3.61
C TYR A 39 13.58 -1.68 -4.70
N ARG A 40 13.18 -2.08 -5.91
CA ARG A 40 14.00 -1.94 -7.12
C ARG A 40 13.27 -1.07 -8.14
N ARG A 41 14.03 -0.18 -8.76
CA ARG A 41 13.57 0.78 -9.78
C ARG A 41 12.75 0.11 -10.89
N VAL A 42 13.30 -0.97 -11.44
CA VAL A 42 12.67 -1.76 -12.51
C VAL A 42 12.41 -3.15 -11.96
N MET A 43 11.16 -3.44 -11.59
CA MET A 43 10.71 -4.75 -11.13
C MET A 43 9.29 -5.01 -11.65
N PRO A 44 8.94 -6.27 -11.97
CA PRO A 44 7.60 -6.61 -12.39
C PRO A 44 6.61 -6.41 -11.24
N THR A 45 5.35 -6.15 -11.58
CA THR A 45 4.26 -5.92 -10.62
C THR A 45 4.14 -7.06 -9.60
N SER A 46 4.36 -8.31 -10.03
CA SER A 46 4.34 -9.49 -9.14
C SER A 46 5.40 -9.45 -8.04
N GLU A 47 6.58 -8.91 -8.32
CA GLU A 47 7.68 -8.78 -7.35
C GLU A 47 7.52 -7.52 -6.49
N ALA A 48 6.84 -6.48 -7.00
CA ALA A 48 6.56 -5.24 -6.26
C ALA A 48 5.47 -5.40 -5.19
N LEU A 49 4.55 -6.34 -5.39
CA LEU A 49 3.41 -6.55 -4.49
C LEU A 49 3.80 -7.01 -3.08
N PRO A 50 4.68 -8.02 -2.89
CA PRO A 50 5.12 -8.45 -1.55
C PRO A 50 5.77 -7.34 -0.71
N PRO A 51 6.80 -6.59 -1.17
CA PRO A 51 7.42 -5.55 -0.36
C PRO A 51 6.46 -4.40 -0.07
N ALA A 52 5.57 -4.05 -1.00
CA ALA A 52 4.52 -3.05 -0.75
C ALA A 52 3.56 -3.49 0.37
N ARG A 53 3.14 -4.77 0.39
CA ARG A 53 2.29 -5.32 1.44
C ARG A 53 3.00 -5.34 2.80
N THR A 54 4.25 -5.80 2.82
CA THR A 54 5.07 -5.82 4.04
C THR A 54 5.24 -4.41 4.61
N ALA A 55 5.50 -3.41 3.76
CA ALA A 55 5.62 -2.03 4.18
C ALA A 55 4.36 -1.48 4.83
N VAL A 56 3.20 -1.76 4.25
CA VAL A 56 1.91 -1.31 4.80
C VAL A 56 1.56 -2.06 6.10
N SER A 57 1.81 -3.36 6.16
CA SER A 57 1.58 -4.15 7.38
C SER A 57 2.48 -3.69 8.53
N HIS A 58 3.77 -3.46 8.27
CA HIS A 58 4.71 -2.90 9.26
C HIS A 58 4.30 -1.52 9.75
N ALA A 59 3.86 -0.66 8.85
CA ALA A 59 3.40 0.67 9.21
C ALA A 59 2.11 0.61 10.04
N ALA A 60 1.13 -0.22 9.64
CA ALA A 60 -0.11 -0.42 10.41
C ALA A 60 0.16 -1.04 11.79
N HIS A 61 1.15 -1.91 11.92
CA HIS A 61 1.54 -2.47 13.21
C HIS A 61 2.14 -1.41 14.16
N ARG A 62 2.81 -0.38 13.63
CA ARG A 62 3.52 0.63 14.41
C ARG A 62 2.73 1.91 14.62
N ASP A 63 1.81 2.23 13.74
CA ASP A 63 1.00 3.44 13.77
C ASP A 63 -0.42 3.14 14.27
N ALA A 64 -0.73 3.59 15.49
CA ALA A 64 -2.05 3.38 16.13
C ALA A 64 -3.23 3.98 15.34
N TYR A 65 -2.99 4.92 14.42
CA TYR A 65 -4.01 5.51 13.55
C TYR A 65 -4.09 4.84 12.16
N SER A 66 -3.39 3.71 11.98
CA SER A 66 -3.42 2.93 10.74
C SER A 66 -3.74 1.46 11.05
N GLY A 67 -4.62 0.86 10.25
CA GLY A 67 -5.10 -0.50 10.45
C GLY A 67 -6.26 -0.84 9.51
N GLY A 68 -6.79 -2.06 9.66
CA GLY A 68 -7.92 -2.55 8.88
C GLY A 68 -7.54 -3.06 7.49
N CYS A 69 -8.38 -2.75 6.50
CA CYS A 69 -8.26 -3.30 5.15
C CYS A 69 -7.46 -2.39 4.21
N VAL A 70 -6.56 -2.98 3.43
CA VAL A 70 -5.78 -2.33 2.39
C VAL A 70 -6.30 -2.78 1.03
N ASP A 71 -6.69 -1.81 0.21
CA ASP A 71 -6.94 -2.02 -1.19
C ASP A 71 -5.65 -1.83 -1.99
N VAL A 72 -5.33 -2.85 -2.79
CA VAL A 72 -4.14 -2.86 -3.63
C VAL A 72 -4.55 -2.67 -5.08
N TYR A 73 -3.97 -1.65 -5.70
CA TYR A 73 -4.19 -1.32 -7.10
C TYR A 73 -2.88 -1.36 -7.87
N THR A 74 -2.95 -1.84 -9.10
CA THR A 74 -1.83 -1.85 -10.04
C THR A 74 -2.19 -1.01 -11.24
N VAL A 75 -1.37 -0.01 -11.54
CA VAL A 75 -1.58 0.89 -12.66
C VAL A 75 -0.56 0.56 -13.74
N GLY A 76 -1.04 0.23 -14.93
CA GLY A 76 -0.21 -0.05 -16.10
C GLY A 76 -0.73 0.68 -17.34
N GLU A 77 -0.18 0.36 -18.50
CA GLU A 77 -0.56 0.99 -19.79
C GLU A 77 -2.04 0.81 -20.14
N ARG A 78 -2.65 -0.29 -19.68
CA ARG A 78 -4.06 -0.62 -19.92
C ARG A 78 -5.02 0.03 -18.91
N GLY A 79 -4.51 0.90 -18.05
CA GLY A 79 -5.26 1.51 -16.95
C GLY A 79 -4.94 0.90 -15.59
N TRP A 80 -5.84 1.10 -14.63
CA TRP A 80 -5.70 0.60 -13.27
C TRP A 80 -6.55 -0.67 -13.08
N GLU A 81 -5.98 -1.63 -12.36
CA GLU A 81 -6.65 -2.87 -11.96
C GLU A 81 -6.57 -3.01 -10.44
N ARG A 82 -7.67 -3.43 -9.83
CA ARG A 82 -7.70 -3.73 -8.39
C ARG A 82 -7.27 -5.18 -8.19
N VAL A 83 -6.10 -5.36 -7.58
CA VAL A 83 -5.55 -6.69 -7.25
C VAL A 83 -6.34 -7.35 -6.13
N GLY A 84 -6.82 -6.57 -5.16
CA GLY A 84 -7.67 -7.07 -4.08
C GLY A 84 -7.64 -6.21 -2.83
N ARG A 85 -8.50 -6.59 -1.87
CA ARG A 85 -8.59 -5.99 -0.54
C ARG A 85 -8.16 -7.02 0.48
N ARG A 86 -7.21 -6.67 1.34
CA ARG A 86 -6.67 -7.58 2.37
C ARG A 86 -6.58 -6.86 3.71
N ASP A 87 -6.87 -7.56 4.78
CA ASP A 87 -6.64 -7.04 6.12
C ASP A 87 -5.12 -7.04 6.43
N VAL A 88 -4.63 -5.95 7.02
CA VAL A 88 -3.20 -5.76 7.34
C VAL A 88 -2.67 -6.65 8.46
N HIS A 89 -3.57 -7.14 9.32
CA HIS A 89 -3.25 -7.98 10.47
C HIS A 89 -3.55 -9.46 10.22
N CYS A 90 -4.04 -9.83 9.03
CA CYS A 90 -4.34 -11.22 8.73
C CYS A 90 -3.05 -11.98 8.38
N GLU A 91 -2.44 -12.56 9.40
CA GLU A 91 -1.42 -13.60 9.27
C GLU A 91 -2.12 -14.96 9.17
N CYS A 92 -2.09 -15.59 7.99
CA CYS A 92 -2.28 -17.02 7.67
C CYS A 92 -3.47 -17.81 8.31
N GLU A 93 -4.23 -18.55 7.48
CA GLU A 93 -5.21 -19.62 7.83
C GLU A 93 -6.61 -19.25 8.36
N GLY A 94 -7.11 -18.04 8.09
CA GLY A 94 -8.50 -17.66 8.42
C GLY A 94 -9.17 -16.78 7.36
N VAL A 95 -10.51 -16.78 7.35
CA VAL A 95 -11.32 -15.92 6.48
C VAL A 95 -11.01 -14.46 6.80
N CYS A 96 -10.40 -13.76 5.84
CA CYS A 96 -10.14 -12.34 5.95
C CYS A 96 -11.48 -11.58 6.06
N VAL A 97 -11.67 -10.78 7.12
CA VAL A 97 -12.90 -9.99 7.36
C VAL A 97 -13.22 -9.08 6.16
N CYS A 98 -12.18 -8.63 5.46
CA CYS A 98 -12.28 -7.75 4.29
C CYS A 98 -12.91 -8.36 3.04
N GLU A 99 -12.94 -9.69 2.90
CA GLU A 99 -13.53 -10.35 1.73
C GLU A 99 -15.06 -10.47 1.82
N ARG A 100 -15.63 -10.41 3.04
CA ARG A 100 -17.09 -10.50 3.26
C ARG A 100 -17.87 -9.26 2.83
N GLU A 101 -17.23 -8.10 2.68
CA GLU A 101 -17.93 -6.87 2.24
C GLU A 101 -18.18 -6.81 0.72
N ARG A 102 -17.89 -7.87 -0.05
CA ARG A 102 -18.19 -7.91 -1.50
C ARG A 102 -19.57 -8.48 -1.85
N ASP A 103 -20.22 -9.22 -0.96
CA ASP A 103 -21.50 -9.88 -1.30
C ASP A 103 -22.75 -9.05 -0.95
N SER A 104 -22.62 -7.73 -0.75
CA SER A 104 -23.72 -6.88 -0.26
C SER A 104 -24.00 -5.64 -1.11
N VAL A 105 -23.49 -5.54 -2.34
CA VAL A 105 -23.87 -4.49 -3.31
C VAL A 105 -24.05 -5.07 -4.70
#